data_AF-A0A3L7P4D5-F1
#
_entry.id   AF-A0A3L7P4D5-F1
#
_cell.length_a   1.000
_cell.length_b   1.000
_cell.length_c   1.000
_cell.angle_alpha   90.00
_cell.angle_beta   90.00
_cell.angle_gamma   90.00
#
_symmetry.space_group_name_H-M   'P 1'
#
loop_
_entity.id
_entity.type
_entity.pdbx_description
1 polymer ?
#
loop_
_entity_poly.entity_id
_entity_poly.type
_entity_poly.pdbx_seq_one_letter_code
_entity_poly.pdbx_strand_id
1 'polypeptide(L)'
;LSPEDPDERLIGVLLAQAAAMGRQDAIAHPLLAITAALMADSSAGKIDSLATTVTNVASGDVVRILRTDSTFLKAMTDAAGIALKIATDETADVARRAAAIRFVGVSGLVTDDKTNDFFQFLTPQSPLPIQLAAVQLMGRDLTPPIVQQLVERWKSLAPTVRAEAMASMLSRENSIGHLLDRIEAGDLASNALDASQRDRLINHSSGKISERARKVLGEETPSARSAVVEDFKSQISNLKSEISKDEHAAAGKLVFEKRCATCHRLQDIGKEVGADLAALKDRSTDALLTAILDPNKAVESKFLVYTVVTKDGLQHSGMLKGETGGSLTLIGNDGKEITVVRADIEDLVGSQRSLMPEGLEKDLSSTDLSNVIAFVQSTGTPWKRFEGNAPKFVAANEDGTVTLPAAAAEIYGPNLVFEEKYGNLGYWTSAEDYAKWTFEVPKSGHWTVEFDFACDDSNAGSLIKFSTGNRMLTARVPGSGTWDNYQTWQAGTIDLHRGRGQLIITAPEKPPFALIDLRAVRLIPPN
;
A
#
# COMPACT_ATOMS: atom_id res chain seq x y z
N LEU A 1 -0.83 38.00 15.50
CA LEU A 1 0.45 37.64 14.87
C LEU A 1 1.17 38.94 14.56
N SER A 2 2.40 39.12 15.04
CA SER A 2 3.20 40.29 14.65
C SER A 2 3.39 40.25 13.12
N PRO A 3 3.31 41.38 12.41
CA PRO A 3 3.37 41.44 10.95
C PRO A 3 4.72 41.03 10.33
N GLU A 4 5.76 40.78 11.13
CA GLU A 4 7.12 40.58 10.63
C GLU A 4 7.50 39.11 10.34
N ASP A 5 6.77 38.11 10.88
CA ASP A 5 7.00 36.70 10.50
C ASP A 5 5.80 35.80 10.90
N PRO A 6 4.68 35.84 10.16
CA PRO A 6 3.55 34.98 10.47
C PRO A 6 3.84 33.54 9.98
N ASP A 7 3.54 32.55 10.82
CA ASP A 7 3.69 31.13 10.46
C ASP A 7 2.87 30.80 9.19
N GLU A 8 3.57 30.69 8.06
CA GLU A 8 2.96 30.51 6.74
C GLU A 8 2.14 29.22 6.66
N ARG A 9 2.52 28.17 7.40
CA ARG A 9 1.73 26.93 7.48
C ARG A 9 0.41 27.17 8.18
N LEU A 10 0.43 27.93 9.28
CA LEU A 10 -0.79 28.29 10.01
C LEU A 10 -1.72 29.15 9.15
N ILE A 11 -1.17 30.12 8.41
CA ILE A 11 -1.96 30.92 7.46
C ILE A 11 -2.57 30.02 6.38
N GLY A 12 -1.80 29.09 5.81
CA GLY A 12 -2.30 28.14 4.81
C GLY A 12 -3.46 27.28 5.31
N VAL A 13 -3.39 26.81 6.56
CA VAL A 13 -4.48 26.06 7.21
C VAL A 13 -5.73 26.92 7.41
N LEU A 14 -5.56 28.16 7.87
CA LEU A 14 -6.68 29.09 8.08
C LEU A 14 -7.36 29.49 6.77
N LEU A 15 -6.59 29.66 5.69
CA LEU A 15 -7.13 29.93 4.36
C LEU A 15 -7.88 28.73 3.79
N ALA A 16 -7.38 27.51 4.00
CA ALA A 16 -8.07 26.29 3.60
C ALA A 16 -9.42 26.13 4.35
N GLN A 17 -9.47 26.49 5.64
CA GLN A 17 -10.73 26.55 6.40
C GLN A 17 -11.68 27.63 5.86
N ALA A 18 -11.19 28.84 5.58
CA ALA A 18 -11.99 29.91 5.00
C ALA A 18 -12.59 29.52 3.64
N ALA A 19 -11.80 28.82 2.81
CA ALA A 19 -12.24 28.24 1.54
C ALA A 19 -13.36 27.20 1.75
N ALA A 20 -13.18 26.27 2.68
CA ALA A 20 -14.20 25.27 3.03
C ALA A 20 -15.50 25.89 3.59
N MET A 21 -15.41 27.05 4.24
CA MET A 21 -16.54 27.81 4.77
C MET A 21 -17.19 28.75 3.75
N GLY A 22 -16.74 28.76 2.48
CA GLY A 22 -17.31 29.60 1.42
C GLY A 22 -17.00 31.11 1.57
N ARG A 23 -16.03 31.49 2.40
CA ARG A 23 -15.61 32.89 2.64
C ARG A 23 -14.60 33.37 1.60
N GLN A 24 -15.03 33.38 0.34
CA GLN A 24 -14.18 33.58 -0.83
C GLN A 24 -13.54 34.99 -0.92
N ASP A 25 -14.22 35.99 -0.34
CA ASP A 25 -13.78 37.38 -0.20
C ASP A 25 -12.54 37.54 0.71
N ALA A 26 -12.35 36.61 1.65
CA ALA A 26 -11.26 36.65 2.63
C ALA A 26 -9.96 35.96 2.14
N ILE A 27 -9.93 35.44 0.91
CA ILE A 27 -8.86 34.54 0.43
C ILE A 27 -7.85 35.25 -0.47
N ALA A 28 -8.31 36.12 -1.38
CA ALA A 28 -7.46 36.70 -2.42
C ALA A 28 -6.32 37.55 -1.84
N HIS A 29 -6.61 38.41 -0.86
CA HIS A 29 -5.62 39.33 -0.30
C HIS A 29 -4.53 38.63 0.54
N PRO A 30 -4.82 37.66 1.42
CA PRO A 30 -3.77 36.87 2.07
C PRO A 30 -2.94 36.05 1.09
N LEU A 31 -3.57 35.43 0.09
CA LEU A 31 -2.86 34.63 -0.91
C LEU A 31 -1.92 35.51 -1.76
N LEU A 32 -2.35 36.72 -2.10
CA LEU A 32 -1.52 37.73 -2.76
C LEU A 32 -0.32 38.13 -1.89
N ALA A 33 -0.51 38.32 -0.58
CA ALA A 33 0.56 38.67 0.34
C ALA A 33 1.62 37.57 0.47
N ILE A 34 1.19 36.30 0.57
CA ILE A 34 2.13 35.15 0.63
C ILE A 34 2.86 34.99 -0.72
N THR A 35 2.16 35.17 -1.84
CA THR A 35 2.77 35.13 -3.18
C THR A 35 3.82 36.24 -3.35
N ALA A 36 3.54 37.45 -2.84
CA ALA A 36 4.49 38.56 -2.85
C ALA A 36 5.71 38.29 -1.95
N ALA A 37 5.52 37.62 -0.81
CA ALA A 37 6.63 37.24 0.07
C ALA A 37 7.61 36.26 -0.60
N LEU A 38 7.11 35.37 -1.47
CA LEU A 38 7.95 34.47 -2.27
C LEU A 38 8.91 35.21 -3.22
N MET A 39 8.48 36.36 -3.74
CA MET A 39 9.30 37.22 -4.61
C MET A 39 10.50 37.81 -3.87
N ALA A 40 10.41 37.93 -2.53
CA ALA A 40 11.48 38.45 -1.68
C ALA A 40 12.40 37.35 -1.14
N ASP A 41 11.87 36.16 -0.84
CA ASP A 41 12.63 35.00 -0.37
C ASP A 41 12.10 33.71 -1.02
N SER A 42 12.88 33.20 -1.98
CA SER A 42 12.55 31.99 -2.72
C SER A 42 13.30 30.75 -2.19
N SER A 43 13.43 30.62 -0.87
CA SER A 43 13.94 29.39 -0.24
C SER A 43 13.02 28.18 -0.46
N ALA A 44 13.56 26.96 -0.39
CA ALA A 44 12.82 25.73 -0.66
C ALA A 44 11.56 25.59 0.22
N GLY A 45 11.68 25.89 1.52
CA GLY A 45 10.57 25.79 2.47
C GLY A 45 9.41 26.73 2.14
N LYS A 46 9.69 27.98 1.76
CA LYS A 46 8.66 28.97 1.40
C LYS A 46 7.94 28.63 0.10
N ILE A 47 8.69 28.20 -0.92
CA ILE A 47 8.11 27.75 -2.19
C ILE A 47 7.16 26.57 -1.94
N ASP A 48 7.58 25.60 -1.13
CA ASP A 48 6.78 24.41 -0.83
C ASP A 48 5.53 24.72 0.00
N SER A 49 5.68 25.59 1.00
CA SER A 49 4.59 26.12 1.83
C SER A 49 3.51 26.79 0.97
N LEU A 50 3.93 27.66 0.05
CA LEU A 50 3.01 28.33 -0.86
C LEU A 50 2.36 27.34 -1.84
N ALA A 51 3.12 26.43 -2.44
CA ALA A 51 2.56 25.40 -3.35
C ALA A 51 1.48 24.55 -2.66
N THR A 52 1.74 24.17 -1.40
CA THR A 52 0.79 23.43 -0.56
C THR A 52 -0.45 24.27 -0.26
N THR A 53 -0.25 25.52 0.15
CA THR A 53 -1.35 26.45 0.48
C THR A 53 -2.25 26.67 -0.72
N VAL A 54 -1.68 26.99 -1.88
CA VAL A 54 -2.46 27.20 -3.11
C VAL A 54 -3.18 25.91 -3.51
N THR A 55 -2.56 24.73 -3.38
CA THR A 55 -3.24 23.45 -3.68
C THR A 55 -4.46 23.22 -2.78
N ASN A 56 -4.36 23.53 -1.49
CA ASN A 56 -5.45 23.31 -0.54
C ASN A 56 -6.59 24.34 -0.69
N VAL A 57 -6.25 25.56 -1.07
CA VAL A 57 -7.20 26.68 -1.17
C VAL A 57 -7.87 26.73 -2.54
N ALA A 58 -7.14 26.43 -3.61
CA ALA A 58 -7.58 26.60 -4.99
C ALA A 58 -8.43 25.40 -5.47
N SER A 59 -9.65 25.29 -4.95
CA SER A 59 -10.65 24.33 -5.41
C SER A 59 -11.98 25.00 -5.76
N GLY A 60 -12.71 24.43 -6.73
CA GLY A 60 -14.06 24.87 -7.10
C GLY A 60 -14.16 26.36 -7.44
N ASP A 61 -15.13 27.05 -6.83
CA ASP A 61 -15.40 28.47 -7.06
C ASP A 61 -14.27 29.42 -6.66
N VAL A 62 -13.38 29.01 -5.74
CA VAL A 62 -12.23 29.83 -5.33
C VAL A 62 -11.29 30.07 -6.51
N VAL A 63 -11.05 29.04 -7.33
CA VAL A 63 -10.23 29.16 -8.56
C VAL A 63 -10.86 30.17 -9.51
N ARG A 64 -12.19 30.14 -9.66
CA ARG A 64 -12.92 31.06 -10.55
C ARG A 64 -12.76 32.51 -10.11
N ILE A 65 -12.81 32.77 -8.79
CA ILE A 65 -12.65 34.12 -8.22
C ILE A 65 -11.22 34.61 -8.37
N LEU A 66 -10.23 33.77 -8.02
CA LEU A 66 -8.81 34.09 -8.18
C LEU A 66 -8.46 34.42 -9.65
N ARG A 67 -9.09 33.73 -10.62
CA ARG A 67 -8.92 34.01 -12.05
C ARG A 67 -9.49 35.36 -12.51
N THR A 68 -10.37 35.99 -11.74
CA THR A 68 -10.92 37.32 -12.08
C THR A 68 -10.12 38.48 -11.48
N ASP A 69 -9.24 38.21 -10.52
CA ASP A 69 -8.39 39.22 -9.88
C ASP A 69 -7.09 39.42 -10.68
N SER A 70 -7.05 40.48 -11.48
CA SER A 70 -5.88 40.83 -12.31
C SER A 70 -4.57 41.05 -11.52
N THR A 71 -4.66 41.49 -10.27
CA THR A 71 -3.48 41.73 -9.42
C THR A 71 -2.89 40.41 -8.96
N PHE A 72 -3.77 39.50 -8.50
CA PHE A 72 -3.40 38.15 -8.13
C PHE A 72 -2.83 37.35 -9.32
N LEU A 73 -3.50 37.42 -10.48
CA LEU A 73 -3.03 36.79 -11.72
C LEU A 73 -1.60 37.21 -12.07
N LYS A 74 -1.31 38.51 -12.01
CA LYS A 74 0.02 39.05 -12.30
C LYS A 74 1.05 38.53 -11.29
N ALA A 75 0.77 38.62 -9.99
CA ALA A 75 1.68 38.15 -8.95
C ALA A 75 1.99 36.65 -9.07
N MET A 76 0.98 35.82 -9.33
CA MET A 76 1.17 34.38 -9.56
C MET A 76 1.98 34.10 -10.81
N THR A 77 1.76 34.86 -11.90
CA THR A 77 2.54 34.71 -13.15
C THR A 77 3.99 35.07 -12.93
N ASP A 78 4.28 36.17 -12.22
CA ASP A 78 5.64 36.60 -11.91
C ASP A 78 6.35 35.55 -11.01
N ALA A 79 5.66 35.05 -9.98
CA ALA A 79 6.16 33.99 -9.11
C ALA A 79 6.42 32.68 -9.86
N ALA A 80 5.52 32.30 -10.78
CA ALA A 80 5.69 31.12 -11.64
C ALA A 80 6.90 31.27 -12.56
N GLY A 81 7.13 32.47 -13.10
CA GLY A 81 8.31 32.79 -13.91
C GLY A 81 9.61 32.62 -13.13
N ILE A 82 9.66 33.02 -11.86
CA ILE A 82 10.81 32.79 -10.97
C ILE A 82 10.98 31.30 -10.67
N ALA A 83 9.89 30.62 -10.31
CA ALA A 83 9.93 29.19 -10.01
C ALA A 83 10.39 28.37 -11.22
N LEU A 84 9.98 28.73 -12.45
CA LEU A 84 10.45 28.07 -13.67
C LEU A 84 11.97 28.25 -13.89
N LYS A 85 12.50 29.45 -13.62
CA LYS A 85 13.96 29.70 -13.67
C LYS A 85 14.69 28.86 -12.62
N ILE A 86 14.16 28.77 -11.40
CA ILE A 86 14.75 27.95 -10.34
C ILE A 86 14.69 26.46 -10.71
N ALA A 87 13.57 25.96 -11.23
CA ALA A 87 13.39 24.56 -11.60
C ALA A 87 14.44 24.08 -12.63
N THR A 88 14.77 24.96 -13.59
CA THR A 88 15.69 24.68 -14.70
C THR A 88 17.16 25.02 -14.38
N ASP A 89 17.44 25.72 -13.28
CA ASP A 89 18.80 26.03 -12.84
C ASP A 89 19.49 24.80 -12.23
N GLU A 90 20.40 24.19 -12.98
CA GLU A 90 21.15 23.01 -12.53
C GLU A 90 22.10 23.29 -11.35
N THR A 91 22.45 24.55 -11.10
CA THR A 91 23.32 24.95 -9.98
C THR A 91 22.55 25.16 -8.67
N ALA A 92 21.22 25.26 -8.74
CA ALA A 92 20.38 25.42 -7.57
C ALA A 92 20.25 24.12 -6.77
N ASP A 93 20.06 24.26 -5.46
CA ASP A 93 19.81 23.15 -4.55
C ASP A 93 18.61 22.28 -4.99
N VAL A 94 18.75 20.96 -4.89
CA VAL A 94 17.75 19.99 -5.36
C VAL A 94 16.40 20.17 -4.69
N ALA A 95 16.36 20.44 -3.38
CA ALA A 95 15.09 20.64 -2.67
C ALA A 95 14.41 21.93 -3.13
N ARG A 96 15.19 22.99 -3.37
CA ARG A 96 14.70 24.26 -3.93
C ARG A 96 14.13 24.09 -5.33
N ARG A 97 14.81 23.34 -6.20
CA ARG A 97 14.34 23.00 -7.55
C ARG A 97 13.04 22.19 -7.53
N ALA A 98 12.99 21.15 -6.70
CA ALA A 98 11.80 20.31 -6.57
C ALA A 98 10.58 21.09 -6.05
N ALA A 99 10.77 21.97 -5.05
CA ALA A 99 9.72 22.86 -4.57
C ALA A 99 9.23 23.80 -5.68
N ALA A 100 10.15 24.37 -6.48
CA ALA A 100 9.82 25.24 -7.60
C ALA A 100 8.99 24.52 -8.68
N ILE A 101 9.33 23.27 -9.02
CA ILE A 101 8.53 22.45 -9.94
C ILE A 101 7.11 22.25 -9.41
N ARG A 102 6.95 21.88 -8.12
CA ARG A 102 5.61 21.74 -7.51
C ARG A 102 4.81 23.04 -7.59
N PHE A 103 5.45 24.18 -7.29
CA PHE A 103 4.80 25.48 -7.38
C PHE A 103 4.37 25.82 -8.83
N VAL A 104 5.22 25.57 -9.83
CA VAL A 104 4.85 25.77 -11.24
C VAL A 104 3.60 24.97 -11.59
N GLY A 105 3.51 23.70 -11.16
CA GLY A 105 2.34 22.87 -11.42
C GLY A 105 1.05 23.41 -10.81
N VAL A 106 1.13 24.04 -9.64
CA VAL A 106 -0.01 24.70 -9.00
C VAL A 106 -0.35 26.03 -9.68
N SER A 107 0.65 26.76 -10.16
CA SER A 107 0.48 28.01 -10.91
C SER A 107 -0.15 27.82 -12.29
N GLY A 108 -0.03 26.62 -12.88
CA GLY A 108 -0.71 26.23 -14.13
C GLY A 108 -2.24 26.26 -14.06
N LEU A 109 -2.82 26.47 -12.88
CA LEU A 109 -4.23 26.86 -12.74
C LEU A 109 -4.55 28.23 -13.39
N VAL A 110 -3.51 28.99 -13.78
CA VAL A 110 -3.58 30.41 -14.12
C VAL A 110 -2.80 30.80 -15.40
N THR A 111 -1.86 29.99 -15.90
CA THR A 111 -1.02 30.29 -17.08
C THR A 111 -1.00 29.13 -18.10
N ASP A 112 -0.67 29.41 -19.37
CA ASP A 112 -0.67 28.42 -20.46
C ASP A 112 0.18 27.18 -20.17
N ASP A 113 -0.34 26.00 -20.56
CA ASP A 113 0.18 24.68 -20.20
C ASP A 113 1.58 24.40 -20.80
N LYS A 114 2.61 24.40 -19.94
CA LYS A 114 4.00 23.99 -20.24
C LYS A 114 4.37 22.63 -19.66
N THR A 115 3.39 21.78 -19.34
CA THR A 115 3.63 20.47 -18.73
C THR A 115 4.63 19.60 -19.52
N ASN A 116 4.64 19.74 -20.85
CA ASN A 116 5.55 18.99 -21.71
C ASN A 116 7.04 19.28 -21.45
N ASP A 117 7.40 20.48 -21.00
CA ASP A 117 8.79 20.85 -20.72
C ASP A 117 9.35 20.06 -19.53
N PHE A 118 8.51 19.51 -18.65
CA PHE A 118 8.95 18.78 -17.46
C PHE A 118 9.29 17.31 -17.74
N PHE A 119 8.98 16.76 -18.93
CA PHE A 119 9.42 15.42 -19.31
C PHE A 119 10.94 15.28 -19.40
N GLN A 120 11.66 16.38 -19.61
CA GLN A 120 13.14 16.39 -19.61
C GLN A 120 13.74 16.01 -18.25
N PHE A 121 12.96 16.13 -17.17
CA PHE A 121 13.39 15.75 -15.82
C PHE A 121 13.13 14.27 -15.50
N LEU A 122 12.42 13.54 -16.35
CA LEU A 122 12.13 12.12 -16.15
C LEU A 122 13.25 11.24 -16.72
N THR A 123 14.48 11.51 -16.27
CA THR A 123 15.70 10.80 -16.69
C THR A 123 16.40 10.17 -15.49
N PRO A 124 17.15 9.08 -15.65
CA PRO A 124 17.87 8.44 -14.54
C PRO A 124 18.87 9.35 -13.83
N GLN A 125 19.45 10.30 -14.57
CA GLN A 125 20.42 11.28 -14.08
C GLN A 125 19.77 12.35 -13.20
N SER A 126 18.48 12.64 -13.41
CA SER A 126 17.77 13.63 -12.62
C SER A 126 17.59 13.15 -11.17
N PRO A 127 17.83 14.01 -10.16
CA PRO A 127 17.60 13.66 -8.76
C PRO A 127 16.15 13.23 -8.48
N LEU A 128 15.96 12.21 -7.64
CA LEU A 128 14.63 11.66 -7.33
C LEU A 128 13.58 12.73 -6.92
N PRO A 129 13.87 13.70 -6.02
CA PRO A 129 12.88 14.70 -5.64
C PRO A 129 12.37 15.56 -6.82
N ILE A 130 13.22 15.78 -7.83
CA ILE A 130 12.87 16.52 -9.05
C ILE A 130 11.97 15.67 -9.95
N GLN A 131 12.27 14.38 -10.12
CA GLN A 131 11.43 13.46 -10.89
C GLN A 131 10.02 13.36 -10.29
N LEU A 132 9.92 13.20 -8.97
CA LEU A 132 8.64 13.11 -8.27
C LEU A 132 7.83 14.40 -8.41
N ALA A 133 8.47 15.57 -8.25
CA ALA A 133 7.79 16.85 -8.45
C ALA A 133 7.27 17.01 -9.89
N ALA A 134 8.01 16.55 -10.90
CA ALA A 134 7.61 16.59 -12.30
C ALA A 134 6.40 15.67 -12.57
N VAL A 135 6.40 14.44 -12.04
CA VAL A 135 5.25 13.53 -12.16
C VAL A 135 4.02 14.08 -11.44
N GLN A 136 4.19 14.67 -10.25
CA GLN A 136 3.09 15.30 -9.50
C GLN A 136 2.46 16.46 -10.27
N LEU A 137 3.30 17.28 -10.93
CA LEU A 137 2.84 18.35 -11.81
C LEU A 137 1.97 17.77 -12.94
N MET A 138 2.47 16.76 -13.65
CA MET A 138 1.73 16.08 -14.74
C MET A 138 0.44 15.41 -14.24
N GLY A 139 0.46 14.85 -13.04
CA GLY A 139 -0.65 14.15 -12.40
C GLY A 139 -1.90 15.02 -12.16
N ARG A 140 -1.76 16.36 -12.17
CA ARG A 140 -2.88 17.29 -11.95
C ARG A 140 -3.90 17.24 -13.09
N ASP A 141 -3.41 17.12 -14.32
CA ASP A 141 -4.21 17.02 -15.53
C ASP A 141 -3.60 15.98 -16.50
N LEU A 142 -3.93 14.71 -16.26
CA LEU A 142 -3.45 13.60 -17.08
C LEU A 142 -4.25 13.47 -18.37
N THR A 143 -3.92 14.30 -19.36
CA THR A 143 -4.45 14.19 -20.72
C THR A 143 -3.90 12.95 -21.44
N PRO A 144 -4.56 12.44 -22.51
CA PRO A 144 -4.06 11.29 -23.26
C PRO A 144 -2.61 11.45 -23.75
N PRO A 145 -2.16 12.62 -24.29
CA PRO A 145 -0.76 12.83 -24.66
C PRO A 145 0.22 12.72 -23.48
N ILE A 146 -0.14 13.23 -22.30
CA ILE A 146 0.71 13.14 -21.10
C ILE A 146 0.85 11.68 -20.65
N VAL A 147 -0.25 10.93 -20.61
CA VAL A 147 -0.24 9.49 -20.28
C VAL A 147 0.62 8.72 -21.29
N GLN A 148 0.50 9.01 -22.58
CA GLN A 148 1.33 8.41 -23.62
C GLN A 148 2.83 8.67 -23.38
N GLN A 149 3.22 9.93 -23.14
CA GLN A 149 4.61 10.30 -22.89
C GLN A 149 5.20 9.66 -21.63
N LEU A 150 4.38 9.47 -20.57
CA LEU A 150 4.76 8.72 -19.37
C LEU A 150 4.98 7.23 -19.67
N VAL A 151 4.09 6.62 -20.46
CA VAL A 151 4.19 5.21 -20.86
C VAL A 151 5.40 4.96 -21.77
N GLU A 152 5.69 5.86 -22.71
CA GLU A 152 6.88 5.78 -23.58
C GLU A 152 8.19 5.74 -22.76
N ARG A 153 8.22 6.44 -21.62
CA ARG A 153 9.38 6.45 -20.70
C ARG A 153 9.31 5.38 -19.62
N TRP A 154 8.24 4.58 -19.56
CA TRP A 154 7.98 3.68 -18.44
C TRP A 154 9.18 2.79 -18.09
N LYS A 155 9.86 2.27 -19.12
CA LYS A 155 11.03 1.39 -18.96
C LYS A 155 12.21 2.07 -18.26
N SER A 156 12.40 3.38 -18.43
CA SER A 156 13.50 4.14 -17.84
C SER A 156 13.19 4.77 -16.48
N LEU A 157 11.92 4.74 -16.05
CA LEU A 157 11.53 5.23 -14.73
C LEU A 157 11.92 4.24 -13.64
N ALA A 158 12.49 4.76 -12.55
CA ALA A 158 12.78 4.01 -11.33
C ALA A 158 11.48 3.66 -10.56
N PRO A 159 11.48 2.64 -9.66
CA PRO A 159 10.29 2.15 -8.97
C PRO A 159 9.48 3.23 -8.25
N THR A 160 10.17 4.13 -7.53
CA THR A 160 9.49 5.19 -6.77
C THR A 160 8.75 6.14 -7.71
N VAL A 161 9.34 6.46 -8.87
CA VAL A 161 8.73 7.35 -9.88
C VAL A 161 7.58 6.65 -10.60
N ARG A 162 7.71 5.35 -10.91
CA ARG A 162 6.61 4.54 -11.45
C ARG A 162 5.43 4.47 -10.50
N ALA A 163 5.68 4.29 -9.21
CA ALA A 163 4.64 4.26 -8.20
C ALA A 163 3.85 5.58 -8.14
N GLU A 164 4.55 6.72 -8.16
CA GLU A 164 3.91 8.05 -8.20
C GLU A 164 3.10 8.27 -9.49
N ALA A 165 3.64 7.87 -10.65
CA ALA A 165 2.97 7.99 -11.92
C ALA A 165 1.71 7.10 -11.98
N MET A 166 1.82 5.86 -11.50
CA MET A 166 0.69 4.93 -11.43
C MET A 166 -0.38 5.42 -10.45
N ALA A 167 0.01 5.91 -9.27
CA ALA A 167 -0.92 6.50 -8.31
C ALA A 167 -1.70 7.68 -8.93
N SER A 168 -1.01 8.53 -9.69
CA SER A 168 -1.63 9.64 -10.43
C SER A 168 -2.62 9.13 -11.49
N MET A 169 -2.25 8.12 -12.28
CA MET A 169 -3.14 7.53 -13.30
C MET A 169 -4.36 6.82 -12.69
N LEU A 170 -4.23 6.23 -11.50
CA LEU A 170 -5.30 5.54 -10.77
C LEU A 170 -6.13 6.48 -9.87
N SER A 171 -5.91 7.79 -9.93
CA SER A 171 -6.56 8.75 -9.03
C SER A 171 -7.97 9.14 -9.46
N ARG A 172 -8.26 9.19 -10.77
CA ARG A 172 -9.55 9.64 -11.34
C ARG A 172 -10.05 8.67 -12.41
N GLU A 173 -11.36 8.63 -12.63
CA GLU A 173 -11.95 7.72 -13.65
C GLU A 173 -11.44 8.01 -15.07
N ASN A 174 -11.30 9.28 -15.45
CA ASN A 174 -10.80 9.65 -16.78
C ASN A 174 -9.36 9.17 -17.00
N SER A 175 -8.48 9.36 -16.01
CA SER A 175 -7.08 8.93 -16.11
C SER A 175 -6.94 7.41 -16.09
N ILE A 176 -7.80 6.70 -15.34
CA ILE A 176 -7.91 5.23 -15.42
C ILE A 176 -8.30 4.79 -16.83
N GLY A 177 -9.24 5.50 -17.46
CA GLY A 177 -9.62 5.27 -18.86
C GLY A 177 -8.42 5.33 -19.81
N HIS A 178 -7.61 6.39 -19.72
CA HIS A 178 -6.41 6.56 -20.54
C HIS A 178 -5.34 5.51 -20.27
N LEU A 179 -5.15 5.10 -19.01
CA LEU A 179 -4.26 4.00 -18.65
C LEU A 179 -4.72 2.68 -19.29
N LEU A 180 -6.01 2.35 -19.18
CA LEU A 180 -6.57 1.15 -19.79
C LEU A 180 -6.46 1.19 -21.32
N ASP A 181 -6.59 2.36 -21.95
CA ASP A 181 -6.35 2.51 -23.40
C ASP A 181 -4.92 2.10 -23.78
N ARG A 182 -3.91 2.46 -22.96
CA ARG A 182 -2.50 2.09 -23.21
C ARG A 182 -2.25 0.59 -23.01
N ILE A 183 -2.92 -0.02 -22.04
CA ILE A 183 -2.82 -1.48 -21.80
C ILE A 183 -3.51 -2.25 -22.93
N GLU A 184 -4.70 -1.83 -23.35
CA GLU A 184 -5.44 -2.43 -24.47
C GLU A 184 -4.68 -2.31 -25.80
N ALA A 185 -3.97 -1.21 -26.02
CA ALA A 185 -3.12 -1.00 -27.18
C ALA A 185 -1.81 -1.82 -27.13
N GLY A 186 -1.43 -2.37 -25.97
CA GLY A 186 -0.17 -3.08 -25.77
C GLY A 186 1.05 -2.17 -25.57
N ASP A 187 0.86 -0.85 -25.46
CA ASP A 187 1.93 0.11 -25.17
C ASP A 187 2.46 -0.04 -23.73
N LEU A 188 1.57 -0.43 -22.82
CA LEU A 188 1.90 -0.76 -21.43
C LEU A 188 1.52 -2.21 -21.14
N ALA A 189 2.47 -3.00 -20.63
CA ALA A 189 2.19 -4.39 -20.26
C ALA A 189 1.22 -4.47 -19.08
N SER A 190 0.32 -5.46 -19.09
CA SER A 190 -0.66 -5.68 -18.01
C SER A 190 -0.02 -6.01 -16.66
N ASN A 191 1.22 -6.51 -16.66
CA ASN A 191 2.01 -6.78 -15.46
C ASN A 191 2.70 -5.53 -14.88
N ALA A 192 2.55 -4.35 -15.51
CA ALA A 192 2.96 -3.08 -14.93
C ALA A 192 2.09 -2.69 -13.70
N LEU A 193 0.91 -3.30 -13.58
CA LEU A 193 0.02 -3.16 -12.43
C LEU A 193 0.30 -4.29 -11.43
N ASP A 194 0.42 -3.94 -10.15
CA ASP A 194 0.51 -4.93 -9.09
C ASP A 194 -0.84 -5.61 -8.80
N ALA A 195 -0.82 -6.67 -7.99
CA ALA A 195 -2.02 -7.45 -7.69
C ALA A 195 -3.13 -6.61 -7.03
N SER A 196 -2.78 -5.65 -6.16
CA SER A 196 -3.75 -4.78 -5.48
C SER A 196 -4.38 -3.78 -6.44
N GLN A 197 -3.59 -3.21 -7.35
CA GLN A 197 -4.05 -2.28 -8.37
C GLN A 197 -4.98 -2.98 -9.36
N ARG A 198 -4.63 -4.20 -9.78
CA ARG A 198 -5.48 -5.04 -10.65
C ARG A 198 -6.82 -5.32 -9.98
N ASP A 199 -6.80 -5.78 -8.72
CA ASP A 199 -8.03 -6.05 -7.96
C ASP A 199 -8.92 -4.81 -7.84
N ARG A 200 -8.33 -3.65 -7.52
CA ARG A 200 -9.03 -2.36 -7.45
C ARG A 200 -9.71 -1.99 -8.77
N LEU A 201 -9.05 -2.24 -9.91
CA LEU A 201 -9.61 -1.93 -11.23
C LEU A 201 -10.70 -2.92 -11.64
N ILE A 202 -10.48 -4.21 -11.39
CA ILE A 202 -11.45 -5.28 -11.67
C ILE A 202 -12.72 -5.07 -10.84
N ASN A 203 -12.61 -4.70 -9.58
CA ASN A 203 -13.73 -4.47 -8.66
C ASN A 203 -14.11 -2.99 -8.52
N HIS A 204 -13.79 -2.17 -9.53
CA HIS A 204 -14.07 -0.74 -9.52
C HIS A 204 -15.58 -0.46 -9.52
N SER A 205 -16.02 0.62 -8.85
CA SER A 205 -17.43 1.01 -8.72
C SER A 205 -18.09 1.35 -10.07
N SER A 206 -17.33 1.99 -10.97
CA SER A 206 -17.75 2.19 -12.36
C SER A 206 -17.75 0.89 -13.15
N GLY A 207 -18.94 0.44 -13.56
CA GLY A 207 -19.12 -0.80 -14.33
C GLY A 207 -18.30 -0.83 -15.63
N LYS A 208 -18.15 0.33 -16.31
CA LYS A 208 -17.34 0.46 -17.53
C LYS A 208 -15.86 0.16 -17.28
N ILE A 209 -15.30 0.64 -16.17
CA ILE A 209 -13.90 0.41 -15.80
C ILE A 209 -13.72 -1.06 -15.40
N SER A 210 -14.60 -1.60 -14.55
CA SER A 210 -14.55 -3.01 -14.13
C SER A 210 -14.61 -3.97 -15.32
N GLU A 211 -15.49 -3.72 -16.30
CA GLU A 211 -15.61 -4.56 -17.50
C GLU A 211 -14.33 -4.56 -18.35
N ARG A 212 -13.78 -3.36 -18.64
CA ARG A 212 -12.51 -3.22 -19.37
C ARG A 212 -11.35 -3.88 -18.62
N ALA A 213 -11.26 -3.64 -17.32
CA ALA A 213 -10.23 -4.22 -16.47
C ALA A 213 -10.31 -5.75 -16.45
N ARG A 214 -11.49 -6.37 -16.36
CA ARG A 214 -11.62 -7.83 -16.45
C ARG A 214 -11.15 -8.37 -17.79
N LYS A 215 -11.38 -7.65 -18.88
CA LYS A 215 -10.96 -8.06 -20.23
C LYS A 215 -9.44 -8.10 -20.40
N VAL A 216 -8.71 -7.13 -19.84
CA VAL A 216 -7.25 -7.02 -20.03
C VAL A 216 -6.41 -7.44 -18.82
N LEU A 217 -7.02 -7.55 -17.65
CA LEU A 217 -6.38 -7.90 -16.37
C LEU A 217 -7.06 -9.10 -15.66
N GLY A 218 -8.12 -9.69 -16.20
CA GLY A 218 -8.81 -10.81 -15.56
C GLY A 218 -7.91 -12.03 -15.36
N GLU A 219 -8.23 -12.88 -14.38
CA GLU A 219 -7.51 -14.15 -14.11
C GLU A 219 -7.51 -15.09 -15.32
N GLU A 220 -8.51 -14.98 -16.18
CA GLU A 220 -8.65 -15.73 -17.43
C GLU A 220 -7.70 -15.29 -18.54
N THR A 221 -6.98 -14.17 -18.38
CA THR A 221 -5.97 -13.76 -19.36
C THR A 221 -4.78 -14.71 -19.24
N PRO A 222 -4.54 -15.62 -20.21
CA PRO A 222 -3.49 -16.61 -20.08
C PRO A 222 -2.15 -15.89 -20.11
N SER A 223 -1.34 -16.07 -19.07
CA SER A 223 0.08 -15.75 -19.15
C SER A 223 0.79 -16.85 -19.94
N ALA A 224 2.03 -16.58 -20.37
CA ALA A 224 2.85 -17.59 -21.01
C ALA A 224 3.07 -18.85 -20.14
N ARG A 225 2.80 -18.76 -18.83
CA ARG A 225 3.05 -19.81 -17.84
C ARG A 225 1.77 -20.38 -17.20
N SER A 226 0.58 -19.91 -17.60
CA SER A 226 -0.70 -20.41 -17.06
C SER A 226 -0.85 -21.94 -17.18
N ALA A 227 -0.38 -22.55 -18.28
CA ALA A 227 -0.45 -24.00 -18.46
C ALA A 227 0.38 -24.77 -17.41
N VAL A 228 1.56 -24.25 -17.03
CA VAL A 228 2.43 -24.85 -16.01
C VAL A 228 1.78 -24.75 -14.63
N VAL A 229 1.18 -23.59 -14.32
CA VAL A 229 0.47 -23.37 -13.05
C VAL A 229 -0.69 -24.34 -12.91
N GLU A 230 -1.53 -24.48 -13.94
CA GLU A 230 -2.70 -25.37 -13.91
C GLU A 230 -2.31 -26.85 -13.83
N ASP A 231 -1.25 -27.28 -14.52
CA ASP A 231 -0.73 -28.65 -14.42
C ASP A 231 -0.29 -28.97 -12.99
N PHE A 232 0.53 -28.12 -12.37
CA PHE A 232 0.98 -28.32 -10.99
C PHE A 232 -0.16 -28.21 -9.98
N LYS A 233 -1.14 -27.34 -10.23
CA LYS A 233 -2.35 -27.24 -9.40
C LYS A 233 -3.13 -28.56 -9.42
N SER A 234 -3.29 -29.17 -10.60
CA SER A 234 -3.94 -30.48 -10.74
C SER A 234 -3.15 -31.58 -10.04
N GLN A 235 -1.81 -31.57 -10.14
CA GLN A 235 -0.99 -32.56 -9.46
C GLN A 235 -1.09 -32.42 -7.93
N ILE A 236 -1.02 -31.20 -7.40
CA ILE A 236 -1.11 -30.94 -5.95
C ILE A 236 -2.49 -31.31 -5.39
N SER A 237 -3.59 -31.01 -6.11
CA SER A 237 -4.93 -31.39 -5.66
C SER A 237 -5.16 -32.91 -5.62
N ASN A 238 -4.41 -33.66 -6.42
CA ASN A 238 -4.43 -35.13 -6.46
C ASN A 238 -3.44 -35.78 -5.47
N LEU A 239 -2.62 -35.00 -4.75
CA LEU A 239 -1.73 -35.55 -3.72
C LEU A 239 -2.55 -36.11 -2.55
N LYS A 240 -2.46 -37.42 -2.34
CA LYS A 240 -2.93 -38.05 -1.11
C LYS A 240 -1.85 -37.88 -0.05
N SER A 241 -2.00 -36.88 0.82
CA SER A 241 -1.11 -36.69 1.96
C SER A 241 -1.41 -37.73 3.04
N GLU A 242 -0.55 -38.73 3.18
CA GLU A 242 -0.59 -39.69 4.30
C GLU A 242 0.15 -39.18 5.54
N ILE A 243 0.86 -38.06 5.43
CA ILE A 243 1.66 -37.45 6.50
C ILE A 243 0.93 -36.23 7.10
N SER A 244 1.25 -35.90 8.33
CA SER A 244 0.67 -34.78 9.07
C SER A 244 1.06 -33.42 8.46
N LYS A 245 0.33 -32.36 8.87
CA LYS A 245 0.65 -30.98 8.49
C LYS A 245 2.03 -30.53 8.97
N ASP A 246 2.45 -30.99 10.15
CA ASP A 246 3.74 -30.66 10.73
C ASP A 246 4.89 -31.34 9.95
N GLU A 247 4.67 -32.56 9.47
CA GLU A 247 5.62 -33.27 8.59
C GLU A 247 5.74 -32.60 7.22
N HIS A 248 4.63 -32.12 6.63
CA HIS A 248 4.66 -31.29 5.42
C HIS A 248 5.51 -30.02 5.61
N ALA A 249 5.27 -29.29 6.70
CA ALA A 249 6.01 -28.08 7.02
C ALA A 249 7.50 -28.36 7.26
N ALA A 250 7.84 -29.44 7.96
CA ALA A 250 9.22 -29.84 8.20
C ALA A 250 9.95 -30.21 6.89
N ALA A 251 9.30 -30.96 6.00
CA ALA A 251 9.84 -31.24 4.67
C ALA A 251 9.98 -29.95 3.84
N GLY A 252 9.00 -29.06 3.94
CA GLY A 252 8.99 -27.77 3.25
C GLY A 252 10.12 -26.85 3.68
N LYS A 253 10.47 -26.85 4.97
CA LYS A 253 11.62 -26.11 5.50
C LYS A 253 12.92 -26.48 4.79
N LEU A 254 13.14 -27.77 4.53
CA LEU A 254 14.35 -28.25 3.85
C LEU A 254 14.44 -27.77 2.40
N VAL A 255 13.29 -27.72 1.70
CA VAL A 255 13.25 -27.19 0.33
C VAL A 255 13.41 -25.67 0.34
N PHE A 256 12.78 -24.98 1.31
CA PHE A 256 12.89 -23.54 1.51
C PHE A 256 14.35 -23.11 1.72
N GLU A 257 15.08 -23.76 2.62
CA GLU A 257 16.50 -23.50 2.89
C GLU A 257 17.37 -23.63 1.63
N LYS A 258 17.05 -24.57 0.74
CA LYS A 258 17.85 -24.83 -0.47
C LYS A 258 17.52 -23.90 -1.63
N ARG A 259 16.26 -23.53 -1.81
CA ARG A 259 15.78 -22.87 -3.04
C ARG A 259 15.24 -21.46 -2.82
N CYS A 260 14.60 -21.19 -1.69
CA CYS A 260 13.91 -19.94 -1.42
C CYS A 260 14.73 -18.99 -0.54
N ALA A 261 15.53 -19.53 0.38
CA ALA A 261 16.32 -18.78 1.37
C ALA A 261 17.43 -17.89 0.74
N THR A 262 17.78 -18.12 -0.52
CA THR A 262 18.72 -17.26 -1.25
C THR A 262 18.18 -15.84 -1.38
N CYS A 263 16.86 -15.69 -1.54
CA CYS A 263 16.22 -14.40 -1.77
C CYS A 263 15.23 -14.02 -0.66
N HIS A 264 14.53 -14.97 -0.05
CA HIS A 264 13.48 -14.71 0.93
C HIS A 264 13.94 -15.03 2.34
N ARG A 265 13.56 -14.19 3.29
CA ARG A 265 13.69 -14.45 4.71
C ARG A 265 12.36 -14.96 5.23
N LEU A 266 12.42 -16.02 6.02
CA LEU A 266 11.29 -16.52 6.77
C LEU A 266 11.81 -17.01 8.13
N GLN A 267 11.28 -16.44 9.21
CA GLN A 267 11.87 -16.56 10.55
C GLN A 267 13.35 -16.10 10.52
N ASP A 268 14.26 -16.96 11.00
CA ASP A 268 15.71 -16.72 11.03
C ASP A 268 16.46 -17.33 9.83
N ILE A 269 15.73 -17.75 8.79
CA ILE A 269 16.29 -18.45 7.63
C ILE A 269 16.22 -17.56 6.39
N GLY A 270 17.37 -17.38 5.73
CA GLY A 270 17.47 -16.75 4.42
C GLY A 270 17.90 -15.28 4.44
N LYS A 271 17.55 -14.54 3.38
CA LYS A 271 17.97 -13.14 3.15
C LYS A 271 16.79 -12.23 2.86
N GLU A 272 16.93 -10.93 3.12
CA GLU A 272 15.90 -9.91 2.82
C GLU A 272 16.12 -9.28 1.44
N VAL A 273 16.05 -10.09 0.37
CA VAL A 273 16.13 -9.61 -1.02
C VAL A 273 14.74 -9.52 -1.65
N GLY A 274 13.94 -10.58 -1.50
CA GLY A 274 12.56 -10.66 -1.93
C GLY A 274 11.57 -10.23 -0.84
N ALA A 275 10.28 -10.41 -1.11
CA ALA A 275 9.22 -10.09 -0.16
C ALA A 275 9.36 -10.86 1.18
N ASP A 276 8.95 -10.21 2.26
CA ASP A 276 8.79 -10.86 3.56
C ASP A 276 7.63 -11.87 3.48
N LEU A 277 7.96 -13.15 3.60
CA LEU A 277 7.01 -14.24 3.46
C LEU A 277 6.19 -14.46 4.74
N ALA A 278 6.60 -13.91 5.90
CA ALA A 278 5.83 -14.02 7.14
C ALA A 278 4.45 -13.36 7.03
N ALA A 279 4.35 -12.30 6.21
CA ALA A 279 3.10 -11.61 5.90
C ALA A 279 2.21 -12.37 4.89
N LEU A 280 2.70 -13.46 4.29
CA LEU A 280 2.00 -14.20 3.22
C LEU A 280 1.40 -15.53 3.68
N LYS A 281 1.49 -15.89 4.97
CA LYS A 281 0.98 -17.15 5.53
C LYS A 281 -0.52 -17.40 5.27
N ASP A 282 -1.30 -16.33 5.13
CA ASP A 282 -2.76 -16.37 4.95
C ASP A 282 -3.17 -16.43 3.47
N ARG A 283 -2.22 -16.44 2.53
CA ARG A 283 -2.49 -16.64 1.11
C ARG A 283 -2.88 -18.09 0.83
N SER A 284 -3.83 -18.27 -0.11
CA SER A 284 -4.23 -19.60 -0.56
C SER A 284 -3.06 -20.33 -1.21
N THR A 285 -3.10 -21.66 -1.19
CA THR A 285 -2.12 -22.51 -1.88
C THR A 285 -2.03 -22.16 -3.36
N ASP A 286 -3.17 -21.94 -4.02
CA ASP A 286 -3.23 -21.52 -5.44
C ASP A 286 -2.51 -20.19 -5.68
N ALA A 287 -2.69 -19.20 -4.79
CA ALA A 287 -2.06 -17.90 -4.92
C ALA A 287 -0.53 -17.99 -4.74
N LEU A 288 -0.07 -18.78 -3.75
CA LEU A 288 1.35 -19.00 -3.52
C LEU A 288 1.98 -19.81 -4.66
N LEU A 289 1.30 -20.85 -5.15
CA LEU A 289 1.74 -21.64 -6.29
C LEU A 289 1.88 -20.78 -7.55
N THR A 290 0.88 -19.94 -7.83
CA THR A 290 0.93 -18.99 -8.95
C THR A 290 2.09 -18.02 -8.79
N ALA A 291 2.31 -17.47 -7.60
CA ALA A 291 3.43 -16.56 -7.34
C ALA A 291 4.79 -17.24 -7.53
N ILE A 292 4.91 -18.52 -7.19
CA ILE A 292 6.15 -19.29 -7.35
C ILE A 292 6.41 -19.67 -8.81
N LEU A 293 5.37 -20.15 -9.51
CA LEU A 293 5.49 -20.71 -10.85
C LEU A 293 5.35 -19.66 -11.95
N ASP A 294 4.66 -18.56 -11.70
CA ASP A 294 4.48 -17.43 -12.61
C ASP A 294 4.83 -16.11 -11.90
N PRO A 295 6.12 -15.93 -11.53
CA PRO A 295 6.56 -14.77 -10.76
C PRO A 295 6.45 -13.45 -11.51
N ASN A 296 6.13 -13.47 -12.81
CA ASN A 296 5.99 -12.28 -13.66
C ASN A 296 4.52 -11.85 -13.87
N LYS A 297 3.54 -12.61 -13.36
CA LYS A 297 2.11 -12.37 -13.58
C LYS A 297 1.64 -11.03 -13.03
N ALA A 298 2.09 -10.68 -11.82
CA ALA A 298 1.78 -9.43 -11.14
C ALA A 298 2.93 -9.11 -10.18
N VAL A 299 3.79 -8.18 -10.57
CA VAL A 299 5.03 -7.86 -9.83
C VAL A 299 4.97 -6.43 -9.35
N GLU A 300 5.19 -6.21 -8.06
CA GLU A 300 5.35 -4.86 -7.55
C GLU A 300 6.61 -4.22 -8.17
N SER A 301 6.52 -2.95 -8.56
CA SER A 301 7.62 -2.24 -9.23
C SER A 301 8.96 -2.31 -8.49
N LYS A 302 8.93 -2.43 -7.16
CA LYS A 302 10.11 -2.56 -6.30
C LYS A 302 10.84 -3.89 -6.47
N PHE A 303 10.18 -4.96 -6.91
CA PHE A 303 10.77 -6.29 -7.11
C PHE A 303 11.23 -6.57 -8.55
N LEU A 304 11.08 -5.59 -9.44
CA LEU A 304 11.50 -5.71 -10.83
C LEU A 304 13.03 -5.62 -10.97
N VAL A 305 13.56 -6.35 -11.95
CA VAL A 305 14.98 -6.26 -12.33
C VAL A 305 15.21 -5.04 -13.20
N TYR A 306 16.15 -4.21 -12.77
CA TYR A 306 16.71 -3.09 -13.48
C TYR A 306 18.11 -3.40 -13.96
N THR A 307 18.44 -2.84 -15.10
CA THR A 307 19.80 -2.80 -15.63
C THR A 307 20.24 -1.34 -15.69
N VAL A 308 21.36 -1.03 -15.04
CA VAL A 308 22.03 0.27 -15.13
C VAL A 308 23.23 0.11 -16.04
N VAL A 309 23.29 0.94 -17.07
CA VAL A 309 24.48 1.13 -17.92
C VAL A 309 25.12 2.43 -17.49
N THR A 310 26.40 2.38 -17.18
CA THR A 310 27.21 3.52 -16.77
C THR A 310 27.99 4.07 -17.96
N LYS A 311 28.38 5.34 -17.89
CA LYS A 311 29.07 6.06 -18.98
C LYS A 311 30.45 5.48 -19.34
N ASP A 312 31.05 4.69 -18.46
CA ASP A 312 32.30 3.96 -18.72
C ASP A 312 32.05 2.56 -19.34
N GLY A 313 30.79 2.23 -19.61
CA GLY A 313 30.36 1.00 -20.27
C GLY A 313 30.08 -0.17 -19.33
N LEU A 314 30.14 0.00 -18.00
CA LEU A 314 29.78 -1.07 -17.08
C LEU A 314 28.26 -1.27 -17.01
N GLN A 315 27.86 -2.54 -16.98
CA GLN A 315 26.46 -2.94 -16.85
C GLN A 315 26.24 -3.64 -15.52
N HIS A 316 25.30 -3.12 -14.73
CA HIS A 316 24.89 -3.68 -13.45
C HIS A 316 23.41 -4.07 -13.52
N SER A 317 23.07 -5.28 -13.08
CA SER A 317 21.68 -5.76 -13.07
C SER A 317 21.27 -6.22 -11.67
N GLY A 318 20.07 -5.82 -11.26
CA GLY A 318 19.53 -6.16 -9.95
C GLY A 318 18.22 -5.43 -9.64
N MET A 319 17.69 -5.64 -8.46
CA MET A 319 16.53 -4.93 -7.95
C MET A 319 16.97 -3.59 -7.32
N LEU A 320 16.20 -2.52 -7.46
CA LEU A 320 16.54 -1.25 -6.81
C LEU A 320 16.15 -1.29 -5.33
N LYS A 321 17.16 -1.37 -4.45
CA LYS A 321 17.02 -1.38 -3.00
C LYS A 321 16.99 0.03 -2.39
N GLY A 322 17.71 0.97 -3.01
CA GLY A 322 17.80 2.35 -2.54
C GLY A 322 17.80 3.36 -3.67
N GLU A 323 17.02 4.42 -3.50
CA GLU A 323 16.96 5.56 -4.42
C GLU A 323 17.18 6.85 -3.64
N THR A 324 18.31 7.52 -3.89
CA THR A 324 18.60 8.83 -3.28
C THR A 324 18.70 9.93 -4.32
N GLY A 325 18.89 11.17 -3.88
CA GLY A 325 19.15 12.29 -4.78
C GLY A 325 20.43 12.15 -5.61
N GLY A 326 21.45 11.43 -5.10
CA GLY A 326 22.76 11.31 -5.74
C GLY A 326 23.09 9.92 -6.31
N SER A 327 22.41 8.87 -5.87
CA SER A 327 22.76 7.49 -6.23
C SER A 327 21.56 6.54 -6.29
N LEU A 328 21.78 5.42 -6.98
CA LEU A 328 20.93 4.23 -6.98
C LEU A 328 21.70 3.07 -6.36
N THR A 329 21.06 2.31 -5.47
CA THR A 329 21.61 1.07 -4.93
C THR A 329 20.82 -0.11 -5.49
N LEU A 330 21.49 -0.97 -6.25
CA LEU A 330 20.95 -2.24 -6.73
C LEU A 330 21.32 -3.36 -5.78
N ILE A 331 20.47 -4.38 -5.67
CA ILE A 331 20.77 -5.66 -5.05
C ILE A 331 20.65 -6.78 -6.08
N GLY A 332 21.73 -7.53 -6.25
CA GLY A 332 21.79 -8.68 -7.15
C GLY A 332 21.06 -9.90 -6.60
N ASN A 333 20.88 -10.92 -7.44
CA ASN A 333 20.32 -12.22 -7.03
C ASN A 333 21.20 -12.97 -6.01
N ASP A 334 22.49 -12.64 -5.94
CA ASP A 334 23.43 -13.16 -4.94
C ASP A 334 23.33 -12.41 -3.59
N GLY A 335 22.51 -11.35 -3.53
CA GLY A 335 22.33 -10.49 -2.38
C GLY A 335 23.41 -9.42 -2.22
N LYS A 336 24.31 -9.23 -3.21
CA LYS A 336 25.30 -8.14 -3.16
C LYS A 336 24.69 -6.82 -3.58
N GLU A 337 25.10 -5.78 -2.88
CA GLU A 337 24.70 -4.41 -3.18
C GLU A 337 25.72 -3.72 -4.09
N ILE A 338 25.21 -2.95 -5.04
CA ILE A 338 25.98 -2.13 -5.97
C ILE A 338 25.40 -0.72 -5.94
N THR A 339 26.18 0.27 -5.51
CA THR A 339 25.77 1.67 -5.55
C THR A 339 26.37 2.35 -6.77
N VAL A 340 25.51 2.95 -7.60
CA VAL A 340 25.87 3.71 -8.80
C VAL A 340 25.48 5.16 -8.61
N VAL A 341 26.40 6.08 -8.87
CA VAL A 341 26.14 7.53 -8.83
C VAL A 341 25.31 7.91 -10.04
N ARG A 342 24.23 8.69 -9.85
CA ARG A 342 23.30 9.07 -10.93
C ARG A 342 23.98 9.82 -12.07
N ALA A 343 24.98 10.64 -11.76
CA ALA A 343 25.75 11.38 -12.74
C ALA A 343 26.54 10.48 -13.70
N ASP A 344 26.86 9.25 -13.28
CA ASP A 344 27.61 8.26 -14.07
C ASP A 344 26.68 7.31 -14.84
N ILE A 345 25.36 7.42 -14.64
CA ILE A 345 24.38 6.60 -15.38
C ILE A 345 24.25 7.14 -16.80
N GLU A 346 24.41 6.26 -17.77
CA GLU A 346 24.05 6.49 -19.17
C GLU A 346 22.60 6.06 -19.42
N ASP A 347 22.25 4.84 -19.02
CA ASP A 347 20.92 4.25 -19.21
C ASP A 347 20.44 3.47 -17.98
N LEU A 348 19.12 3.45 -17.78
CA LEU A 348 18.44 2.63 -16.78
C LEU A 348 17.27 1.96 -17.48
N VAL A 349 17.24 0.62 -17.47
CA VAL A 349 16.18 -0.15 -18.13
C VAL A 349 15.57 -1.15 -17.15
N GLY A 350 14.29 -0.96 -16.84
CA GLY A 350 13.49 -1.92 -16.09
C GLY A 350 12.91 -2.99 -17.02
N SER A 351 13.27 -4.26 -16.78
CA SER A 351 12.96 -5.39 -17.67
C SER A 351 11.51 -5.89 -17.62
N GLN A 352 10.65 -5.31 -16.78
CA GLN A 352 9.30 -5.82 -16.44
C GLN A 352 9.28 -7.28 -15.96
N ARG A 353 10.43 -7.80 -15.53
CA ARG A 353 10.60 -9.14 -14.96
C ARG A 353 10.91 -9.04 -13.49
N SER A 354 10.35 -9.96 -12.71
CA SER A 354 10.68 -10.19 -11.31
C SER A 354 12.12 -10.63 -11.14
N LEU A 355 12.75 -10.26 -10.01
CA LEU A 355 14.02 -10.85 -9.60
C LEU A 355 13.86 -12.34 -9.24
N MET A 356 12.64 -12.78 -8.90
CA MET A 356 12.35 -14.20 -8.68
C MET A 356 12.48 -14.96 -10.02
N PRO A 357 13.28 -16.03 -10.08
CA PRO A 357 13.53 -16.76 -11.32
C PRO A 357 12.31 -17.58 -11.75
N GLU A 358 12.09 -17.67 -13.06
CA GLU A 358 11.20 -18.67 -13.65
C GLU A 358 11.92 -20.03 -13.77
N GLY A 359 11.16 -21.12 -13.88
CA GLY A 359 11.72 -22.45 -14.14
C GLY A 359 12.04 -23.28 -12.89
N LEU A 360 11.60 -22.85 -11.70
CA LEU A 360 11.77 -23.60 -10.46
C LEU A 360 11.10 -24.99 -10.51
N GLU A 361 10.05 -25.15 -11.32
CA GLU A 361 9.36 -26.42 -11.57
C GLU A 361 10.24 -27.50 -12.19
N LYS A 362 11.37 -27.13 -12.80
CA LYS A 362 12.31 -28.10 -13.39
C LYS A 362 13.08 -28.86 -12.31
N ASP A 363 13.22 -28.24 -11.14
CA ASP A 363 14.03 -28.71 -10.02
C ASP A 363 13.18 -29.06 -8.79
N LEU A 364 11.88 -28.73 -8.81
CA LEU A 364 10.93 -28.92 -7.72
C LEU A 364 9.74 -29.75 -8.19
N SER A 365 9.47 -30.86 -7.51
CA SER A 365 8.26 -31.66 -7.73
C SER A 365 7.01 -30.96 -7.18
N SER A 366 5.82 -31.43 -7.57
CA SER A 366 4.56 -30.98 -6.99
C SER A 366 4.50 -31.22 -5.47
N THR A 367 5.10 -32.31 -4.98
CA THR A 367 5.27 -32.57 -3.55
C THR A 367 6.18 -31.53 -2.89
N ASP A 368 7.32 -31.18 -3.51
CA ASP A 368 8.23 -30.16 -2.96
C ASP A 368 7.56 -28.80 -2.85
N LEU A 369 6.81 -28.39 -3.87
CA LEU A 369 6.07 -27.13 -3.88
C LEU A 369 4.94 -27.14 -2.84
N SER A 370 4.18 -28.23 -2.74
CA SER A 370 3.16 -28.40 -1.69
C SER A 370 3.77 -28.27 -0.29
N ASN A 371 4.91 -28.91 -0.05
CA ASN A 371 5.64 -28.85 1.20
C ASN A 371 6.15 -27.44 1.51
N VAL A 372 6.79 -26.74 0.57
CA VAL A 372 7.25 -25.34 0.78
C VAL A 372 6.08 -24.42 1.09
N ILE A 373 4.96 -24.55 0.36
CA ILE A 373 3.76 -23.75 0.62
C ILE A 373 3.23 -24.04 2.03
N ALA A 374 3.18 -25.31 2.43
CA ALA A 374 2.79 -25.69 3.79
C ALA A 374 3.74 -25.08 4.84
N PHE A 375 5.06 -25.05 4.58
CA PHE A 375 6.02 -24.41 5.47
C PHE A 375 5.76 -22.90 5.59
N VAL A 376 5.64 -22.17 4.48
CA VAL A 376 5.33 -20.73 4.47
C VAL A 376 4.01 -20.42 5.20
N GLN A 377 3.01 -21.29 5.06
CA GLN A 377 1.72 -21.16 5.75
C GLN A 377 1.81 -21.54 7.25
N SER A 378 2.74 -22.44 7.62
CA SER A 378 2.94 -22.90 9.00
C SER A 378 3.73 -21.93 9.87
N THR A 379 4.57 -21.09 9.27
CA THR A 379 5.46 -20.14 9.97
C THR A 379 4.70 -18.88 10.42
N GLY A 380 3.81 -19.05 11.38
CA GLY A 380 3.48 -18.04 12.39
C GLY A 380 3.91 -18.59 13.76
N THR A 381 4.00 -17.75 14.80
CA THR A 381 4.13 -18.24 16.18
C THR A 381 3.07 -19.33 16.39
N PRO A 382 3.40 -20.57 16.82
CA PRO A 382 2.36 -21.57 17.09
C PRO A 382 1.36 -20.98 18.09
N TRP A 383 0.06 -21.06 17.80
CA TRP A 383 -0.92 -20.64 18.79
C TRP A 383 -0.85 -21.56 20.02
N LYS A 384 -1.11 -20.99 21.19
CA LYS A 384 -1.15 -21.72 22.46
C LYS A 384 -2.31 -22.71 22.47
N ARG A 385 -2.12 -23.85 23.15
CA ARG A 385 -3.13 -24.91 23.30
C ARG A 385 -3.61 -24.95 24.74
N PHE A 386 -4.93 -25.01 24.92
CA PHE A 386 -5.58 -25.14 26.22
C PHE A 386 -6.67 -26.20 26.13
N GLU A 387 -6.97 -26.89 27.23
CA GLU A 387 -8.14 -27.78 27.29
C GLU A 387 -9.42 -26.94 27.08
N GLY A 388 -10.35 -27.46 26.27
CA GLY A 388 -11.57 -26.74 25.88
C GLY A 388 -11.40 -25.68 24.77
N ASN A 389 -10.17 -25.35 24.35
CA ASN A 389 -9.90 -24.51 23.19
C ASN A 389 -9.54 -25.38 21.97
N ALA A 390 -10.39 -25.35 20.94
CA ALA A 390 -10.24 -26.06 19.69
C ALA A 390 -10.43 -25.10 18.51
N PRO A 391 -9.34 -24.44 18.04
CA PRO A 391 -9.40 -23.51 16.93
C PRO A 391 -9.97 -24.18 15.67
N LYS A 392 -11.01 -23.59 15.10
CA LYS A 392 -11.71 -24.13 13.94
C LYS A 392 -12.33 -23.04 13.08
N PHE A 393 -12.63 -23.40 11.84
CA PHE A 393 -13.43 -22.55 10.96
C PHE A 393 -14.86 -22.41 11.50
N VAL A 394 -15.34 -21.18 11.62
CA VAL A 394 -16.69 -20.87 12.09
C VAL A 394 -17.61 -20.59 10.91
N ALA A 395 -18.64 -21.41 10.73
CA ALA A 395 -19.68 -21.19 9.72
C ALA A 395 -20.66 -20.09 10.16
N ALA A 396 -21.33 -19.47 9.19
CA ALA A 396 -22.43 -18.55 9.50
C ALA A 396 -23.65 -19.31 10.05
N ASN A 397 -24.38 -18.67 10.96
CA ASN A 397 -25.67 -19.14 11.46
C ASN A 397 -26.76 -18.98 10.38
N GLU A 398 -27.91 -19.61 10.59
CA GLU A 398 -29.05 -19.57 9.64
C GLU A 398 -29.58 -18.15 9.39
N ASP A 399 -29.50 -17.28 10.39
CA ASP A 399 -29.87 -15.86 10.30
C ASP A 399 -28.78 -14.98 9.65
N GLY A 400 -27.67 -15.60 9.22
CA GLY A 400 -26.51 -14.94 8.64
C GLY A 400 -25.56 -14.32 9.66
N THR A 401 -25.83 -14.37 10.96
CA THR A 401 -24.87 -13.92 11.99
C THR A 401 -23.69 -14.89 12.08
N VAL A 402 -22.54 -14.40 12.56
CA VAL A 402 -21.37 -15.25 12.81
C VAL A 402 -20.96 -15.08 14.27
N THR A 403 -21.06 -16.15 15.06
CA THR A 403 -20.63 -16.17 16.47
C THR A 403 -19.25 -16.79 16.58
N LEU A 404 -18.25 -16.00 16.97
CA LEU A 404 -16.85 -16.37 17.13
C LEU A 404 -16.54 -16.61 18.62
N PRO A 405 -16.69 -17.85 19.15
CA PRO A 405 -16.44 -18.13 20.56
C PRO A 405 -14.94 -18.15 20.88
N ALA A 406 -14.57 -17.80 22.10
CA ALA A 406 -13.20 -17.90 22.62
C ALA A 406 -12.59 -19.30 22.44
N ALA A 407 -13.42 -20.35 22.60
CA ALA A 407 -13.01 -21.74 22.39
C ALA A 407 -12.58 -22.06 20.94
N ALA A 408 -12.99 -21.25 19.95
CA ALA A 408 -12.59 -21.41 18.55
C ALA A 408 -11.44 -20.47 18.14
N ALA A 409 -10.88 -19.69 19.07
CA ALA A 409 -9.83 -18.74 18.80
C ALA A 409 -8.45 -19.40 18.75
N GLU A 410 -7.63 -19.02 17.78
CA GLU A 410 -6.17 -19.18 17.85
C GLU A 410 -5.61 -18.12 18.81
N ILE A 411 -4.83 -18.54 19.82
CA ILE A 411 -4.38 -17.67 20.92
C ILE A 411 -2.87 -17.45 20.85
N TYR A 412 -2.42 -16.21 20.92
CA TYR A 412 -1.01 -15.83 20.77
C TYR A 412 -0.55 -14.82 21.82
N GLY A 413 0.76 -14.58 21.86
CA GLY A 413 1.41 -13.67 22.79
C GLY A 413 1.81 -14.34 24.12
N PRO A 414 2.50 -13.61 24.99
CA PRO A 414 3.08 -14.18 26.20
C PRO A 414 2.04 -14.56 27.26
N ASN A 415 0.95 -13.81 27.42
CA ASN A 415 0.12 -13.88 28.63
C ASN A 415 -1.33 -14.30 28.39
N LEU A 416 -1.89 -14.08 27.19
CA LEU A 416 -3.30 -14.40 26.90
C LEU A 416 -3.62 -15.90 27.03
N VAL A 417 -4.61 -16.29 27.80
CA VAL A 417 -4.98 -17.70 27.96
C VAL A 417 -6.45 -17.95 27.69
N PHE A 418 -6.81 -19.21 27.41
CA PHE A 418 -8.18 -19.65 27.49
C PHE A 418 -8.47 -20.16 28.90
N GLU A 419 -9.42 -19.54 29.59
CA GLU A 419 -9.83 -19.95 30.93
C GLU A 419 -11.03 -20.89 30.85
N GLU A 420 -10.76 -22.20 30.95
CA GLU A 420 -11.76 -23.26 30.76
C GLU A 420 -13.00 -23.06 31.66
N LYS A 421 -12.81 -22.67 32.92
CA LYS A 421 -13.88 -22.46 33.91
C LYS A 421 -14.96 -21.49 33.42
N TYR A 422 -14.56 -20.48 32.67
CA TYR A 422 -15.42 -19.36 32.27
C TYR A 422 -15.70 -19.34 30.77
N GLY A 423 -14.97 -20.14 29.98
CA GLY A 423 -15.09 -20.23 28.54
C GLY A 423 -14.68 -18.96 27.81
N ASN A 424 -13.78 -18.16 28.39
CA ASN A 424 -13.31 -16.88 27.87
C ASN A 424 -11.81 -16.91 27.53
N LEU A 425 -11.40 -15.90 26.77
CA LEU A 425 -10.01 -15.45 26.72
C LEU A 425 -9.79 -14.45 27.85
N GLY A 426 -8.76 -14.67 28.66
CA GLY A 426 -8.39 -13.79 29.78
C GLY A 426 -6.88 -13.69 29.95
N TYR A 427 -6.44 -12.97 30.99
CA TYR A 427 -5.03 -12.60 31.19
C TYR A 427 -4.40 -11.84 30.01
N TRP A 428 -5.24 -11.10 29.27
CA TRP A 428 -4.84 -10.29 28.13
C TRP A 428 -4.07 -9.05 28.60
N THR A 429 -2.79 -9.20 28.96
CA THR A 429 -2.03 -8.24 29.76
C THR A 429 -0.80 -7.67 29.04
N SER A 430 -0.49 -8.16 27.85
CA SER A 430 0.58 -7.68 26.98
C SER A 430 0.04 -7.03 25.71
N ALA A 431 0.74 -6.02 25.18
CA ALA A 431 0.47 -5.48 23.84
C ALA A 431 0.79 -6.49 22.72
N GLU A 432 1.55 -7.54 23.03
CA GLU A 432 1.87 -8.65 22.11
C GLU A 432 0.81 -9.76 22.12
N ASP A 433 -0.15 -9.71 23.04
CA ASP A 433 -1.24 -10.68 23.11
C ASP A 433 -2.29 -10.41 22.03
N TYR A 434 -2.66 -11.47 21.30
CA TYR A 434 -3.71 -11.38 20.30
C TYR A 434 -4.44 -12.71 20.09
N ALA A 435 -5.69 -12.59 19.65
CA ALA A 435 -6.53 -13.73 19.30
C ALA A 435 -6.99 -13.63 17.85
N LYS A 436 -7.08 -14.77 17.17
CA LYS A 436 -7.48 -14.86 15.77
C LYS A 436 -8.59 -15.89 15.57
N TRP A 437 -9.57 -15.54 14.75
CA TRP A 437 -10.61 -16.44 14.28
C TRP A 437 -10.61 -16.51 12.75
N THR A 438 -11.02 -17.66 12.21
CA THR A 438 -11.32 -17.82 10.79
C THR A 438 -12.78 -18.24 10.62
N PHE A 439 -13.49 -17.63 9.67
CA PHE A 439 -14.93 -17.78 9.58
C PHE A 439 -15.47 -17.55 8.17
N GLU A 440 -16.73 -17.93 7.96
CA GLU A 440 -17.48 -17.66 6.73
C GLU A 440 -18.15 -16.29 6.76
N VAL A 441 -17.97 -15.52 5.70
CA VAL A 441 -18.72 -14.30 5.43
C VAL A 441 -19.74 -14.61 4.32
N PRO A 442 -21.02 -14.79 4.64
CA PRO A 442 -22.02 -15.20 3.65
C PRO A 442 -22.34 -14.09 2.64
N LYS A 443 -22.21 -12.81 3.04
CA LYS A 443 -22.45 -11.63 2.18
C LYS A 443 -21.51 -10.46 2.50
N SER A 444 -21.15 -9.71 1.46
CA SER A 444 -20.34 -8.49 1.61
C SER A 444 -21.18 -7.35 2.21
N GLY A 445 -20.56 -6.46 3.01
CA GLY A 445 -21.18 -5.22 3.49
C GLY A 445 -20.66 -4.76 4.85
N HIS A 446 -21.36 -3.81 5.48
CA HIS A 446 -21.01 -3.29 6.81
C HIS A 446 -21.63 -4.14 7.92
N TRP A 447 -20.81 -4.95 8.58
CA TRP A 447 -21.21 -5.81 9.67
C TRP A 447 -21.03 -5.11 11.01
N THR A 448 -21.99 -5.28 11.91
CA THR A 448 -21.89 -4.81 13.29
C THR A 448 -21.08 -5.80 14.12
N VAL A 449 -20.13 -5.30 14.91
CA VAL A 449 -19.29 -6.10 15.81
C VAL A 449 -19.79 -5.94 17.25
N GLU A 450 -20.25 -7.03 17.85
CA GLU A 450 -20.70 -7.10 19.23
C GLU A 450 -19.84 -8.08 20.04
N PHE A 451 -19.49 -7.70 21.26
CA PHE A 451 -18.68 -8.47 22.21
C PHE A 451 -19.57 -9.05 23.30
N ASP A 452 -19.35 -10.31 23.69
CA ASP A 452 -19.77 -10.88 24.97
C ASP A 452 -18.55 -10.93 25.89
N PHE A 453 -18.53 -10.04 26.89
CA PHE A 453 -17.31 -9.72 27.62
C PHE A 453 -17.55 -9.34 29.08
N ALA A 454 -16.50 -9.39 29.89
CA ALA A 454 -16.43 -8.74 31.19
C ALA A 454 -15.17 -7.86 31.31
N CYS A 455 -15.29 -6.73 32.00
CA CYS A 455 -14.18 -5.83 32.32
C CYS A 455 -14.51 -5.07 33.60
N ASP A 456 -13.64 -5.13 34.61
CA ASP A 456 -13.83 -4.35 35.83
C ASP A 456 -13.79 -2.85 35.55
N ASP A 457 -14.66 -2.08 36.18
CA ASP A 457 -14.80 -0.64 35.92
C ASP A 457 -13.49 0.13 36.16
N SER A 458 -12.61 -0.35 37.05
CA SER A 458 -11.29 0.25 37.29
C SER A 458 -10.31 0.07 36.13
N ASN A 459 -10.59 -0.84 35.19
CA ASN A 459 -9.76 -1.17 34.02
C ASN A 459 -10.40 -0.78 32.68
N ALA A 460 -11.58 -0.17 32.71
CA ALA A 460 -12.25 0.36 31.53
C ALA A 460 -11.42 1.43 30.80
N GLY A 461 -11.69 1.61 29.51
CA GLY A 461 -11.09 2.65 28.67
C GLY A 461 -9.87 2.21 27.86
N SER A 462 -9.36 0.99 28.08
CA SER A 462 -8.29 0.38 27.28
C SER A 462 -8.67 0.32 25.80
N LEU A 463 -7.72 0.60 24.91
CA LEU A 463 -7.94 0.49 23.47
C LEU A 463 -7.93 -0.97 23.05
N ILE A 464 -8.89 -1.34 22.21
CA ILE A 464 -8.95 -2.64 21.56
C ILE A 464 -9.09 -2.44 20.05
N LYS A 465 -8.31 -3.22 19.29
CA LYS A 465 -8.28 -3.15 17.83
C LYS A 465 -8.65 -4.49 17.24
N PHE A 466 -9.56 -4.43 16.28
CA PHE A 466 -10.05 -5.55 15.49
C PHE A 466 -9.65 -5.32 14.05
N SER A 467 -9.08 -6.33 13.38
CA SER A 467 -8.66 -6.23 11.99
C SER A 467 -9.09 -7.45 11.18
N THR A 468 -9.48 -7.20 9.93
CA THR A 468 -9.83 -8.19 8.90
C THR A 468 -9.18 -7.74 7.59
N GLY A 469 -8.11 -8.43 7.19
CA GLY A 469 -7.26 -7.99 6.08
C GLY A 469 -6.79 -6.54 6.25
N ASN A 470 -7.17 -5.65 5.33
CA ASN A 470 -6.81 -4.23 5.34
C ASN A 470 -7.82 -3.33 6.07
N ARG A 471 -8.88 -3.90 6.66
CA ARG A 471 -9.91 -3.14 7.39
C ARG A 471 -9.64 -3.24 8.88
N MET A 472 -9.91 -2.15 9.59
CA MET A 472 -9.71 -2.08 11.03
C MET A 472 -10.82 -1.30 11.72
N LEU A 473 -11.16 -1.73 12.93
CA LEU A 473 -12.00 -1.03 13.89
C LEU A 473 -11.18 -0.87 15.17
N THR A 474 -11.18 0.33 15.74
CA THR A 474 -10.60 0.59 17.07
C THR A 474 -11.67 1.14 17.98
N ALA A 475 -11.76 0.63 19.19
CA ALA A 475 -12.75 1.03 20.19
C ALA A 475 -12.12 1.07 21.59
N ARG A 476 -12.84 1.65 22.56
CA ARG A 476 -12.44 1.63 23.97
C ARG A 476 -13.33 0.67 24.74
N VAL A 477 -12.72 -0.29 25.43
CA VAL A 477 -13.44 -1.31 26.21
C VAL A 477 -14.21 -0.61 27.34
N PRO A 478 -15.55 -0.74 27.42
CA PRO A 478 -16.33 -0.20 28.53
C PRO A 478 -16.17 -1.09 29.77
N GLY A 479 -16.47 -0.52 30.94
CA GLY A 479 -16.61 -1.30 32.17
C GLY A 479 -17.92 -2.06 32.20
N SER A 480 -17.91 -3.28 32.73
CA SER A 480 -19.08 -4.12 32.97
C SER A 480 -19.37 -4.28 34.46
N GLY A 481 -18.75 -3.48 35.34
CA GLY A 481 -18.81 -3.63 36.80
C GLY A 481 -17.61 -4.42 37.33
N THR A 482 -17.66 -5.75 37.21
CA THR A 482 -16.61 -6.67 37.70
C THR A 482 -16.21 -7.68 36.61
N TRP A 483 -15.07 -8.34 36.78
CA TRP A 483 -14.58 -9.39 35.87
C TRP A 483 -15.51 -10.62 35.75
N ASP A 484 -16.43 -10.83 36.68
CA ASP A 484 -17.42 -11.92 36.62
C ASP A 484 -18.75 -11.47 35.96
N ASN A 485 -18.96 -10.18 35.72
CA ASN A 485 -20.20 -9.65 35.16
C ASN A 485 -20.13 -9.51 33.64
N TYR A 486 -20.51 -10.57 32.94
CA TYR A 486 -20.51 -10.60 31.47
C TYR A 486 -21.69 -9.82 30.89
N GLN A 487 -21.40 -8.94 29.94
CA GLN A 487 -22.35 -8.09 29.24
C GLN A 487 -22.06 -8.07 27.74
N THR A 488 -23.03 -7.55 26.98
CA THR A 488 -22.84 -7.33 25.55
C THR A 488 -22.46 -5.89 25.25
N TRP A 489 -21.53 -5.70 24.31
CA TRP A 489 -21.13 -4.36 23.86
C TRP A 489 -20.95 -4.30 22.34
N GLN A 490 -21.66 -3.37 21.71
CA GLN A 490 -21.51 -3.07 20.30
C GLN A 490 -20.33 -2.10 20.07
N ALA A 491 -19.20 -2.63 19.62
CA ALA A 491 -17.96 -1.87 19.47
C ALA A 491 -17.93 -0.98 18.22
N GLY A 492 -18.76 -1.27 17.21
CA GLY A 492 -18.86 -0.50 15.97
C GLY A 492 -19.22 -1.36 14.77
N THR A 493 -18.88 -0.89 13.57
CA THR A 493 -19.09 -1.61 12.32
C THR A 493 -17.78 -1.83 11.57
N ILE A 494 -17.70 -2.92 10.81
CA ILE A 494 -16.56 -3.28 9.97
C ILE A 494 -17.03 -3.77 8.60
N ASP A 495 -16.33 -3.37 7.54
CA ASP A 495 -16.62 -3.81 6.18
C ASP A 495 -16.03 -5.21 5.95
N LEU A 496 -16.87 -6.18 5.57
CA LEU A 496 -16.47 -7.55 5.26
C LEU A 496 -16.85 -7.91 3.83
N HIS A 497 -16.02 -8.73 3.17
CA HIS A 497 -16.31 -9.27 1.84
C HIS A 497 -16.73 -10.74 1.93
N ARG A 498 -17.70 -11.13 1.09
CA ARG A 498 -18.17 -12.52 0.97
C ARG A 498 -17.01 -13.48 0.73
N GLY A 499 -17.02 -14.60 1.43
CA GLY A 499 -16.00 -15.64 1.34
C GLY A 499 -15.40 -15.98 2.70
N ARG A 500 -14.12 -16.32 2.73
CA ARG A 500 -13.41 -16.67 3.96
C ARG A 500 -12.90 -15.41 4.65
N GLY A 501 -13.44 -15.11 5.83
CA GLY A 501 -13.02 -14.00 6.69
C GLY A 501 -12.00 -14.43 7.75
N GLN A 502 -11.23 -13.46 8.24
CA GLN A 502 -10.40 -13.58 9.43
C GLN A 502 -10.60 -12.37 10.33
N LEU A 503 -10.70 -12.60 11.63
CA LEU A 503 -10.78 -11.54 12.64
C LEU A 503 -9.57 -11.69 13.56
N ILE A 504 -8.76 -10.64 13.64
CA ILE A 504 -7.63 -10.55 14.57
C ILE A 504 -7.94 -9.45 15.57
N ILE A 505 -7.79 -9.77 16.85
CA ILE A 505 -8.06 -8.86 17.96
C ILE A 505 -6.77 -8.64 18.71
N THR A 506 -6.42 -7.38 18.96
CA THR A 506 -5.16 -6.94 19.57
C THR A 506 -5.41 -5.84 20.58
N ALA A 507 -4.52 -5.71 21.56
CA ALA A 507 -4.39 -4.50 22.38
C ALA A 507 -3.32 -3.59 21.73
N PRO A 508 -3.67 -2.41 21.19
CA PRO A 508 -2.67 -1.50 20.58
C PRO A 508 -1.60 -1.01 21.57
N GLU A 509 -1.94 -0.99 22.86
CA GLU A 509 -1.08 -0.57 23.97
C GLU A 509 -1.23 -1.56 25.12
N LYS A 510 -0.24 -1.61 26.01
CA LYS A 510 -0.31 -2.48 27.18
C LYS A 510 -1.45 -2.03 28.10
N PRO A 511 -2.44 -2.89 28.41
CA PRO A 511 -3.53 -2.52 29.30
C PRO A 511 -3.01 -2.34 30.75
N PRO A 512 -3.67 -1.50 31.58
CA PRO A 512 -3.25 -1.27 32.97
C PRO A 512 -3.18 -2.54 33.81
N PHE A 513 -4.14 -3.45 33.63
CA PHE A 513 -4.17 -4.77 34.25
C PHE A 513 -4.41 -5.87 33.21
N ALA A 514 -5.61 -5.92 32.63
CA ALA A 514 -5.99 -6.80 31.53
C ALA A 514 -6.90 -6.04 30.58
N LEU A 515 -6.89 -6.41 29.30
CA LEU A 515 -7.69 -5.76 28.27
C LEU A 515 -9.19 -5.99 28.52
N ILE A 516 -9.58 -7.26 28.64
CA ILE A 516 -10.97 -7.72 28.70
C ILE A 516 -10.97 -9.24 28.98
N ASP A 517 -12.04 -9.76 29.58
CA ASP A 517 -12.38 -11.18 29.54
C ASP A 517 -13.41 -11.41 28.44
N LEU A 518 -13.04 -12.14 27.39
CA LEU A 518 -13.82 -12.25 26.16
C LEU A 518 -14.39 -13.66 25.97
N ARG A 519 -15.71 -13.83 26.02
CA ARG A 519 -16.39 -15.11 25.71
C ARG A 519 -16.63 -15.31 24.22
N ALA A 520 -17.10 -14.29 23.53
CA ALA A 520 -17.38 -14.39 22.11
C ALA A 520 -17.42 -13.01 21.42
N VAL A 521 -17.24 -13.03 20.10
CA VAL A 521 -17.55 -11.90 19.22
C VAL A 521 -18.67 -12.31 18.27
N ARG A 522 -19.75 -11.54 18.24
CA ARG A 522 -20.86 -11.71 17.28
C ARG A 522 -20.73 -10.69 16.17
N LEU A 523 -20.65 -11.17 14.94
CA LEU A 523 -20.72 -10.36 13.73
C LEU A 523 -22.15 -10.43 13.20
N ILE A 524 -22.82 -9.28 13.18
CA ILE A 524 -24.21 -9.16 12.75
C ILE A 524 -24.22 -8.57 11.34
N PRO A 525 -24.83 -9.24 10.34
CA PRO A 525 -24.84 -8.78 8.97
C PRO A 525 -25.57 -7.45 8.81
N PRO A 526 -25.28 -6.67 7.74
CA PRO A 526 -26.15 -5.56 7.36
C PRO A 526 -27.56 -6.10 7.05
N ASN A 527 -28.60 -5.31 7.31
CA ASN A 527 -29.98 -5.68 6.95
C ASN A 527 -30.11 -5.99 5.46
#